data_AF-A0A081QQ64-F1
#
_entry.id   AF-A0A081QQ64-F1
#
_cell.length_a   1.000
_cell.length_b   1.000
_cell.length_c   1.000
_cell.angle_alpha   90.00
_cell.angle_beta   90.00
_cell.angle_gamma   90.00
#
_symmetry.space_group_name_H-M   'P 1'
#
loop_
_entity.id
_entity.type
_entity.pdbx_description
1 polymer ?
#
loop_
_entity_poly.entity_id
_entity_poly.type
_entity_poly.pdbx_seq_one_letter_code
_entity_poly.pdbx_strand_id
1 'polypeptide(L)'
;MSKFIYSDEEQKFNNILTHQTKELDLINRPDMSIAEERIEESEKLLRELGYTLTDLPIIDTETKKQTIVVPKWEDLVIKAECEVGSMNELDALFTNEELELNQTVIQSLQDDFNDIHKLDKIDISICAGAGILAAIVDILLIGIPEKTPNGLKGGPLSNYVRDWFNQRFPEEEMEKLANSKVSKVPFDAQDNRHTKVNVNGLSAYYHRLLSLGHDPLLGLVIGVCDILNGKMTTIDKTGKIVSQFMDNYTDRKESDIFAAIAKQIIHFKSDITTSMGLPAPLMGLFNLLQFGKIGDEDQTIAEIVQGMYYEGYDFIYFSSMAISTMIIEVIIRIGYALKKINEGHSIKILFLFR
;
A
#
# COMPACT_ATOMS: atom_id res chain seq x y z
N MET A 1 0.90 -38.09 15.07
CA MET A 1 1.08 -36.71 15.55
C MET A 1 -0.03 -35.91 14.90
N SER A 2 -0.82 -35.19 15.70
CA SER A 2 -1.95 -34.41 15.19
C SER A 2 -1.52 -33.45 14.08
N LYS A 3 -2.37 -33.27 13.08
CA LYS A 3 -2.18 -32.30 12.00
C LYS A 3 -2.31 -30.85 12.50
N PHE A 4 -2.96 -30.65 13.65
CA PHE A 4 -3.25 -29.36 14.24
C PHE A 4 -2.68 -29.24 15.66
N ILE A 5 -2.42 -28.00 16.08
CA ILE A 5 -2.01 -27.68 17.46
C ILE A 5 -3.18 -26.96 18.10
N TYR A 6 -3.73 -27.55 19.16
CA TYR A 6 -4.88 -27.01 19.89
C TYR A 6 -4.39 -26.26 21.14
N SER A 7 -5.07 -25.16 21.46
CA SER A 7 -5.00 -24.55 22.78
C SER A 7 -5.72 -25.41 23.83
N ASP A 8 -5.46 -25.14 25.12
CA ASP A 8 -6.11 -25.86 26.21
C ASP A 8 -7.64 -25.77 26.17
N GLU A 9 -8.20 -24.63 25.74
CA GLU A 9 -9.66 -24.48 25.59
C GLU A 9 -10.19 -25.26 24.39
N GLU A 10 -9.53 -25.20 23.23
CA GLU A 10 -9.92 -25.99 22.06
C GLU A 10 -9.87 -27.50 22.34
N GLN A 11 -8.90 -27.94 23.14
CA GLN A 11 -8.79 -29.33 23.55
C GLN A 11 -9.99 -29.76 24.41
N LYS A 12 -10.46 -28.92 25.33
CA LYS A 12 -11.67 -29.17 26.12
C LYS A 12 -12.91 -29.27 25.23
N PHE A 13 -13.05 -28.36 24.25
CA PHE A 13 -14.14 -28.42 23.27
C PHE A 13 -14.13 -29.72 22.48
N ASN A 14 -12.98 -30.14 21.96
CA ASN A 14 -12.84 -31.39 21.22
C ASN A 14 -13.25 -32.60 22.06
N ASN A 15 -12.81 -32.66 23.33
CA ASN A 15 -13.18 -33.75 24.24
C ASN A 15 -14.70 -33.82 24.46
N ILE A 16 -15.35 -32.67 24.67
CA ILE A 16 -16.82 -32.60 24.83
C ILE A 16 -17.52 -33.07 23.56
N LEU A 17 -17.09 -32.59 22.39
CA LEU A 17 -17.70 -33.00 21.12
C LEU A 17 -17.56 -34.50 20.87
N THR A 18 -16.38 -35.08 21.13
CA THR A 18 -16.17 -36.53 21.01
C THR A 18 -17.07 -37.33 21.95
N HIS A 19 -17.22 -36.86 23.19
CA HIS A 19 -18.12 -37.47 24.16
C HIS A 19 -19.57 -37.42 23.69
N GLN A 20 -20.05 -36.27 23.24
CA GLN A 20 -21.42 -36.09 22.76
C GLN A 20 -21.71 -36.88 21.49
N THR A 21 -20.77 -36.95 20.55
CA THR A 21 -20.91 -37.81 19.35
C THR A 21 -21.12 -39.27 19.76
N LYS A 22 -20.35 -39.79 20.72
CA LYS A 22 -20.57 -41.15 21.24
C LYS A 22 -21.93 -41.31 21.93
N GLU A 23 -22.38 -40.34 22.71
CA GLU A 23 -23.72 -40.40 23.32
C GLU A 23 -24.82 -40.39 22.24
N LEU A 24 -24.66 -39.59 21.18
CA LEU A 24 -25.60 -39.53 20.05
C LEU A 24 -25.66 -40.86 19.29
N ASP A 25 -24.53 -41.52 19.05
CA ASP A 25 -24.46 -42.81 18.36
C ASP A 25 -25.18 -43.93 19.14
N LEU A 26 -25.31 -43.80 20.46
CA LEU A 26 -26.06 -44.73 21.30
C LEU A 26 -27.58 -44.51 21.27
N ILE A 27 -28.05 -43.38 20.73
CA ILE A 27 -29.48 -43.10 20.62
C ILE A 27 -30.05 -43.91 19.46
N ASN A 28 -30.65 -45.05 19.80
CA ASN A 28 -31.41 -45.83 18.84
C ASN A 28 -32.72 -45.12 18.49
N ARG A 29 -32.80 -44.56 17.29
CA ARG A 29 -34.04 -43.97 16.78
C ARG A 29 -34.92 -45.09 16.22
N PRO A 30 -36.21 -45.15 16.58
CA PRO A 30 -37.11 -46.12 15.99
C PRO A 30 -37.18 -45.90 14.47
N ASP A 31 -37.23 -46.99 13.72
CA ASP A 31 -37.50 -46.92 12.28
C ASP A 31 -38.92 -46.39 12.08
N MET A 32 -39.01 -45.18 11.53
CA MET A 32 -40.27 -44.48 11.28
C MET A 32 -40.80 -44.73 9.87
N SER A 33 -40.09 -45.49 9.00
CA SER A 33 -40.49 -45.69 7.60
C SER A 33 -41.91 -46.23 7.45
N ILE A 34 -42.27 -47.25 8.24
CA ILE A 34 -43.63 -47.83 8.25
C ILE A 34 -44.65 -46.81 8.75
N ALA A 35 -44.30 -46.01 9.77
CA ALA A 35 -45.22 -44.99 10.30
C ALA A 35 -45.44 -43.87 9.27
N GLU A 36 -44.39 -43.42 8.60
CA GLU A 36 -44.46 -42.43 7.53
C GLU A 36 -45.27 -42.94 6.33
N GLU A 37 -45.08 -44.19 5.90
CA GLU A 37 -45.88 -44.82 4.84
C GLU A 37 -47.36 -44.86 5.22
N ARG A 38 -47.69 -45.25 6.46
CA ARG A 38 -49.08 -45.26 6.94
C ARG A 38 -49.68 -43.87 7.06
N ILE A 39 -48.88 -42.87 7.45
CA ILE A 39 -49.30 -41.46 7.47
C ILE A 39 -49.63 -41.02 6.05
N GLU A 40 -48.76 -41.30 5.07
CA GLU A 40 -48.99 -40.95 3.67
C GLU A 40 -50.24 -41.63 3.08
N GLU A 41 -50.44 -42.93 3.34
CA GLU A 41 -51.66 -43.66 2.96
C GLU A 41 -52.91 -43.02 3.55
N SER A 42 -52.86 -42.63 4.84
CA SER A 42 -53.98 -42.02 5.55
C SER A 42 -54.29 -40.61 5.03
N GLU A 43 -53.26 -39.81 4.81
CA GLU A 43 -53.39 -38.47 4.22
C GLU A 43 -53.99 -38.53 2.82
N LYS A 44 -53.59 -39.51 2.01
CA LYS A 44 -54.15 -39.74 0.68
C LYS A 44 -55.63 -40.10 0.75
N LEU A 45 -56.01 -41.04 1.61
CA LEU A 45 -57.41 -41.43 1.80
C LEU A 45 -58.27 -40.25 2.27
N LEU A 46 -57.77 -39.42 3.19
CA LEU A 46 -58.49 -38.24 3.67
C LEU A 46 -58.74 -37.23 2.53
N ARG A 47 -57.75 -37.03 1.64
CA ARG A 47 -57.91 -36.18 0.45
C ARG A 47 -58.93 -36.78 -0.53
N GLU A 48 -58.92 -38.09 -0.76
CA GLU A 48 -59.90 -38.79 -1.61
C GLU A 48 -61.33 -38.68 -1.09
N LEU A 49 -61.51 -38.66 0.24
CA LEU A 49 -62.80 -38.46 0.91
C LEU A 49 -63.23 -36.99 0.97
N GLY A 50 -62.44 -36.06 0.41
CA GLY A 50 -62.78 -34.63 0.32
C GLY A 50 -62.38 -33.78 1.53
N TYR A 51 -61.57 -34.31 2.45
CA TYR A 51 -61.07 -33.56 3.61
C TYR A 51 -59.81 -32.74 3.27
N THR A 52 -59.69 -31.56 3.89
CA THR A 52 -58.54 -30.64 3.72
C THR A 52 -57.58 -30.80 4.90
N LEU A 53 -56.28 -30.96 4.64
CA LEU A 53 -55.25 -31.18 5.67
C LEU A 53 -54.59 -29.88 6.17
N THR A 54 -55.02 -28.72 5.66
CA THR A 54 -54.41 -27.41 5.98
C THR A 54 -54.86 -26.82 7.31
N ASP A 55 -56.05 -27.19 7.80
CA ASP A 55 -56.70 -26.57 8.97
C ASP A 55 -57.14 -27.62 10.01
N LEU A 56 -56.21 -28.49 10.40
CA LEU A 56 -56.47 -29.50 11.42
C LEU A 56 -56.49 -28.87 12.82
N PRO A 57 -57.47 -29.20 13.68
CA PRO A 57 -57.49 -28.73 15.05
C PRO A 57 -56.27 -29.25 15.81
N ILE A 58 -55.50 -28.34 16.42
CA ILE A 58 -54.37 -28.71 17.26
C ILE A 58 -54.92 -29.42 18.50
N ILE A 59 -54.68 -30.72 18.60
CA ILE A 59 -54.95 -31.48 19.80
C ILE A 59 -53.77 -31.21 20.75
N ASP A 60 -53.99 -30.32 21.72
CA ASP A 60 -53.03 -30.09 22.80
C ASP A 60 -53.01 -31.33 23.69
N THR A 61 -52.17 -32.30 23.32
CA THR A 61 -51.81 -33.37 24.22
C THR A 61 -50.92 -32.73 25.27
N GLU A 62 -51.41 -32.66 26.52
CA GLU A 62 -50.63 -32.23 27.69
C GLU A 62 -49.41 -33.16 27.87
N THR A 63 -48.42 -32.99 27.03
CA THR A 63 -47.11 -33.57 27.19
C THR A 63 -46.45 -32.78 28.30
N LYS A 64 -46.21 -33.47 29.41
CA LYS A 64 -45.54 -32.93 30.60
C LYS A 64 -44.28 -32.19 30.13
N LYS A 65 -44.27 -30.85 30.19
CA LYS A 65 -43.12 -30.04 29.77
C LYS A 65 -41.92 -30.47 30.60
N GLN A 66 -41.00 -31.21 29.98
CA GLN A 66 -39.76 -31.59 30.64
C GLN A 66 -38.88 -30.34 30.74
N THR A 67 -38.51 -29.97 31.96
CA THR A 67 -37.55 -28.91 32.18
C THR A 67 -36.16 -29.44 31.86
N ILE A 68 -35.58 -28.96 30.76
CA ILE A 68 -34.18 -29.24 30.42
C ILE A 68 -33.32 -28.35 31.31
N VAL A 69 -32.51 -28.96 32.18
CA VAL A 69 -31.50 -28.26 32.97
C VAL A 69 -30.22 -28.19 32.13
N VAL A 70 -29.74 -26.98 31.86
CA VAL A 70 -28.47 -26.78 31.14
C VAL A 70 -27.32 -27.02 32.11
N PRO A 71 -26.44 -28.02 31.88
CA PRO A 71 -25.28 -28.28 32.73
C PRO A 71 -24.25 -27.15 32.65
N LYS A 72 -23.42 -27.02 33.68
CA LYS A 72 -22.29 -26.06 33.67
C LYS A 72 -21.17 -26.57 32.78
N TRP A 73 -20.38 -25.63 32.25
CA TRP A 73 -19.26 -25.93 31.37
C TRP A 73 -18.23 -26.86 32.02
N GLU A 74 -17.83 -26.58 33.27
CA GLU A 74 -16.82 -27.35 33.98
C GLU A 74 -17.26 -28.80 34.20
N ASP A 75 -18.56 -29.00 34.48
CA ASP A 75 -19.14 -30.32 34.68
C ASP A 75 -19.12 -31.14 33.37
N LEU A 76 -19.36 -30.49 32.22
CA LEU A 76 -19.27 -31.12 30.90
C LEU A 76 -17.84 -31.53 30.55
N VAL A 77 -16.86 -30.66 30.82
CA VAL A 77 -15.43 -30.96 30.57
C VAL A 77 -15.00 -32.18 31.40
N ILE A 78 -15.30 -32.17 32.70
CA ILE A 78 -14.92 -33.27 33.60
C ILE A 78 -15.56 -34.58 33.13
N LYS A 79 -16.84 -34.57 32.78
CA LYS A 79 -17.54 -35.76 32.30
C LYS A 79 -16.91 -36.29 31.00
N ALA A 80 -16.68 -35.41 30.03
CA ALA A 80 -16.10 -35.77 28.76
C ALA A 80 -14.68 -36.35 28.92
N GLU A 81 -13.81 -35.69 29.68
CA GLU A 81 -12.44 -36.15 29.91
C GLU A 81 -12.39 -37.49 30.65
N CYS A 82 -13.32 -37.74 31.58
CA CYS A 82 -13.44 -39.04 32.25
C CYS A 82 -13.80 -40.17 31.27
N GLU A 83 -14.67 -39.91 30.30
CA GLU A 83 -15.23 -40.95 29.42
C GLU A 83 -14.43 -41.16 28.13
N VAL A 84 -13.90 -40.09 27.54
CA VAL A 84 -13.20 -40.14 26.25
C VAL A 84 -11.73 -39.70 26.32
N GLY A 85 -11.22 -39.36 27.51
CA GLY A 85 -9.85 -38.90 27.69
C GLY A 85 -9.66 -37.42 27.31
N SER A 86 -8.42 -36.94 27.43
CA SER A 86 -8.11 -35.51 27.35
C SER A 86 -7.41 -35.06 26.05
N MET A 87 -7.15 -35.98 25.11
CA MET A 87 -6.31 -35.76 23.92
C MET A 87 -7.05 -36.14 22.63
N ASN A 88 -8.31 -35.73 22.50
CA ASN A 88 -9.10 -35.99 21.30
C ASN A 88 -8.84 -34.93 20.22
N GLU A 89 -8.65 -35.39 18.99
CA GLU A 89 -8.45 -34.52 17.83
C GLU A 89 -9.79 -34.23 17.14
N LEU A 90 -9.97 -33.01 16.64
CA LEU A 90 -11.22 -32.61 15.99
C LEU A 90 -11.51 -33.45 14.74
N ASP A 91 -10.47 -33.78 13.96
CA ASP A 91 -10.58 -34.55 12.72
C ASP A 91 -11.14 -35.95 12.96
N ALA A 92 -10.96 -36.51 14.17
CA ALA A 92 -11.47 -37.83 14.52
C ALA A 92 -13.00 -37.89 14.66
N LEU A 93 -13.68 -36.73 14.70
CA LEU A 93 -15.14 -36.66 14.70
C LEU A 93 -15.74 -36.90 13.32
N PHE A 94 -14.92 -36.82 12.27
CA PHE A 94 -15.35 -36.91 10.89
C PHE A 94 -14.84 -38.19 10.25
N THR A 95 -15.60 -38.69 9.30
CA THR A 95 -15.15 -39.79 8.43
C THR A 95 -14.04 -39.31 7.49
N ASN A 96 -13.20 -40.23 7.02
CA ASN A 96 -12.18 -39.89 6.01
C ASN A 96 -12.82 -39.30 4.75
N GLU A 97 -14.02 -39.76 4.38
CA GLU A 97 -14.80 -39.28 3.24
C GLU A 97 -15.21 -37.81 3.41
N GLU A 98 -15.67 -37.41 4.60
CA GLU A 98 -16.01 -36.01 4.91
C GLU A 98 -14.77 -35.10 4.90
N LEU A 99 -13.64 -35.58 5.43
CA LEU A 99 -12.38 -34.83 5.43
C LEU A 99 -11.85 -34.61 4.01
N GLU A 100 -11.89 -35.64 3.15
CA GLU A 100 -11.51 -35.54 1.74
C GLU A 100 -12.46 -34.63 0.95
N LEU A 101 -13.76 -34.70 1.21
CA LEU A 101 -14.75 -33.81 0.60
C LEU A 101 -14.48 -32.34 0.98
N ASN A 102 -14.26 -32.06 2.27
CA ASN A 102 -13.94 -30.71 2.75
C ASN A 102 -12.65 -30.17 2.11
N GLN A 103 -11.62 -31.00 2.00
CA GLN A 103 -10.38 -30.61 1.33
C GLN A 103 -10.62 -30.24 -0.13
N THR A 104 -11.47 -31.01 -0.83
CA THR A 104 -11.85 -30.74 -2.22
C THR A 104 -12.64 -29.43 -2.34
N VAL A 105 -13.56 -29.16 -1.42
CA VAL A 105 -14.34 -27.90 -1.39
C VAL A 105 -13.42 -26.70 -1.16
N ILE A 106 -12.46 -26.79 -0.24
CA ILE A 106 -11.49 -25.71 0.01
C ILE A 106 -10.66 -25.44 -1.25
N GLN A 107 -10.20 -26.49 -1.93
CA GLN A 107 -9.47 -26.35 -3.20
C GLN A 107 -10.34 -25.67 -4.26
N SER A 108 -11.59 -26.10 -4.43
CA SER A 108 -12.52 -25.46 -5.36
C SER A 108 -12.74 -23.97 -5.05
N LEU A 109 -12.91 -23.61 -3.77
CA LEU A 109 -13.07 -22.20 -3.37
C LEU A 109 -11.82 -21.37 -3.65
N GLN A 110 -10.64 -21.96 -3.45
CA GLN A 110 -9.37 -21.31 -3.75
C GLN A 110 -9.18 -21.15 -5.27
N ASP A 111 -9.57 -22.14 -6.06
CA ASP A 111 -9.55 -22.08 -7.51
C ASP A 111 -10.53 -21.02 -8.04
N ASP A 112 -11.76 -20.97 -7.52
CA ASP A 112 -12.75 -19.93 -7.86
C ASP A 112 -12.22 -18.52 -7.52
N PHE A 113 -11.63 -18.36 -6.34
CA PHE A 113 -11.02 -17.09 -5.93
C PHE A 113 -9.88 -16.68 -6.87
N ASN A 114 -8.96 -17.61 -7.18
CA ASN A 114 -7.86 -17.35 -8.09
C ASN A 114 -8.35 -17.05 -9.51
N ASP A 115 -9.40 -17.70 -9.95
CA ASP A 115 -9.98 -17.51 -11.28
C ASP A 115 -10.63 -16.13 -11.45
N ILE A 116 -11.20 -15.57 -10.38
CA ILE A 116 -11.72 -14.20 -10.37
C ILE A 116 -10.61 -13.15 -10.37
N HIS A 117 -9.46 -13.45 -9.77
CA HIS A 117 -8.38 -12.48 -9.52
C HIS A 117 -7.14 -12.64 -10.39
N LYS A 118 -7.08 -13.66 -11.25
CA LYS A 118 -5.97 -13.81 -12.20
C LYS A 118 -6.02 -12.76 -13.29
N LEU A 119 -4.84 -12.28 -13.67
CA LEU A 119 -4.67 -11.48 -14.88
C LEU A 119 -4.91 -12.38 -16.08
N ASP A 120 -5.84 -11.99 -16.95
CA ASP A 120 -6.03 -12.69 -18.21
C ASP A 120 -5.09 -12.16 -19.30
N LYS A 121 -5.21 -12.75 -20.50
CA LYS A 121 -4.38 -12.37 -21.65
C LYS A 121 -4.57 -10.91 -22.06
N ILE A 122 -5.76 -10.35 -21.87
CA ILE A 122 -6.06 -8.95 -22.20
C ILE A 122 -5.39 -8.04 -21.17
N ASP A 123 -5.46 -8.37 -19.89
CA ASP A 123 -4.78 -7.60 -18.83
C ASP A 123 -3.27 -7.55 -19.07
N ILE A 124 -2.66 -8.71 -19.34
CA ILE A 124 -1.23 -8.80 -19.67
C ILE A 124 -0.90 -7.98 -20.92
N SER A 125 -1.76 -8.02 -21.95
CA SER A 125 -1.55 -7.25 -23.19
C SER A 125 -1.63 -5.75 -22.97
N ILE A 126 -2.55 -5.27 -22.13
CA ILE A 126 -2.66 -3.86 -21.73
C ILE A 126 -1.38 -3.44 -21.01
N CYS A 127 -0.94 -4.21 -20.01
CA CYS A 127 0.28 -3.92 -19.26
C CYS A 127 1.53 -3.91 -20.15
N ALA A 128 1.69 -4.92 -21.02
CA ALA A 128 2.83 -5.01 -21.92
C ALA A 128 2.85 -3.86 -22.94
N GLY A 129 1.70 -3.54 -23.54
CA GLY A 129 1.56 -2.41 -24.46
C GLY A 129 1.87 -1.07 -23.78
N ALA A 130 1.37 -0.86 -22.56
CA ALA A 130 1.63 0.34 -21.78
C ALA A 130 3.12 0.46 -21.42
N GLY A 131 3.79 -0.63 -21.04
CA GLY A 131 5.23 -0.66 -20.76
C GLY A 131 6.10 -0.39 -21.99
N ILE A 132 5.73 -0.91 -23.16
CA ILE A 132 6.44 -0.60 -24.42
C ILE A 132 6.29 0.89 -24.75
N LEU A 133 5.08 1.43 -24.61
CA LEU A 133 4.85 2.85 -24.86
C LEU A 133 5.61 3.74 -23.87
N ALA A 134 5.68 3.35 -22.59
CA ALA A 134 6.50 4.00 -21.57
C ALA A 134 7.95 4.15 -22.04
N ALA A 135 8.55 3.04 -22.46
CA ALA A 135 9.92 3.03 -22.95
C ALA A 135 10.10 3.91 -24.20
N ILE A 136 9.13 3.92 -25.12
CA ILE A 136 9.15 4.80 -26.30
C ILE A 136 9.14 6.28 -25.87
N VAL A 137 8.27 6.66 -24.94
CA VAL A 137 8.17 8.03 -24.43
C VAL A 137 9.46 8.42 -23.69
N ASP A 138 9.97 7.56 -22.82
CA ASP A 138 11.17 7.83 -22.04
C ASP A 138 12.40 8.01 -22.93
N ILE A 139 12.58 7.13 -23.93
CA ILE A 139 13.74 7.15 -24.82
C ILE A 139 13.64 8.31 -25.83
N LEU A 140 12.50 8.45 -26.52
CA LEU A 140 12.40 9.38 -27.66
C LEU A 140 11.99 10.80 -27.24
N LEU A 141 11.21 10.95 -26.17
CA LEU A 141 10.63 12.24 -25.79
C LEU A 141 11.28 12.84 -24.55
N ILE A 142 11.58 12.04 -23.53
CA ILE A 142 12.22 12.53 -22.30
C ILE A 142 13.74 12.63 -22.48
N GLY A 143 14.40 11.56 -22.92
CA GLY A 143 15.85 11.50 -23.18
C GLY A 143 16.71 11.74 -21.92
N ILE A 144 18.02 11.50 -21.99
CA ILE A 144 18.94 11.76 -20.87
C ILE A 144 19.21 13.28 -20.79
N PRO A 145 19.27 13.88 -19.58
CA PRO A 145 19.64 15.27 -19.43
C PRO A 145 21.15 15.44 -19.64
N GLU A 146 21.52 16.43 -20.45
CA GLU A 146 22.90 16.73 -20.83
C GLU A 146 23.16 18.23 -20.72
N LYS A 147 24.31 18.58 -20.11
CA LYS A 147 24.76 19.97 -20.02
C LYS A 147 25.29 20.44 -21.37
N THR A 148 24.70 21.49 -21.91
CA THR A 148 25.16 22.15 -23.14
C THR A 148 25.60 23.59 -22.85
N PRO A 149 26.32 24.27 -23.76
CA PRO A 149 26.61 25.70 -23.62
C PRO A 149 25.36 26.59 -23.49
N ASN A 150 24.20 26.10 -23.94
CA ASN A 150 22.92 26.79 -23.86
C ASN A 150 22.07 26.31 -22.66
N GLY A 151 22.69 25.69 -21.66
CA GLY A 151 22.03 25.14 -20.49
C GLY A 151 21.72 23.64 -20.60
N LEU A 152 20.93 23.14 -19.67
CA LEU A 152 20.57 21.72 -19.58
C LEU A 152 19.52 21.37 -20.64
N LYS A 153 19.78 20.34 -21.45
CA LYS A 153 18.89 19.84 -22.50
C LYS A 153 18.64 18.34 -22.35
N GLY A 154 17.52 17.86 -22.87
CA GLY A 154 17.21 16.44 -23.00
C GLY A 154 16.46 16.16 -24.30
N GLY A 155 15.51 15.23 -24.26
CA GLY A 155 14.57 14.99 -25.35
C GLY A 155 13.55 16.13 -25.57
N PRO A 156 12.77 16.07 -26.66
CA PRO A 156 11.81 17.12 -27.02
C PRO A 156 10.79 17.48 -25.92
N LEU A 157 10.25 16.48 -25.21
CA LEU A 157 9.26 16.70 -24.15
C LEU A 157 9.90 17.27 -22.89
N SER A 158 11.07 16.78 -22.47
CA SER A 158 11.75 17.33 -21.30
C SER A 158 12.23 18.78 -21.55
N ASN A 159 12.65 19.09 -22.78
CA ASN A 159 12.94 20.45 -23.21
C ASN A 159 11.68 21.33 -23.16
N TYR A 160 10.55 20.85 -23.67
CA TYR A 160 9.29 21.58 -23.62
C TYR A 160 8.86 21.91 -22.18
N VAL A 161 8.94 20.94 -21.26
CA VAL A 161 8.62 21.15 -19.84
C VAL A 161 9.58 22.17 -19.23
N ARG A 162 10.88 22.06 -19.49
CA ARG A 162 11.87 23.02 -18.98
C ARG A 162 11.64 24.43 -19.52
N ASP A 163 11.35 24.57 -20.81
CA ASP A 163 11.03 25.86 -21.44
C ASP A 163 9.76 26.47 -20.83
N TRP A 164 8.76 25.65 -20.50
CA TRP A 164 7.56 26.09 -19.77
C TRP A 164 7.92 26.64 -18.38
N PHE A 165 8.79 25.95 -17.62
CA PHE A 165 9.26 26.44 -16.32
C PHE A 165 10.05 27.75 -16.46
N ASN A 166 10.95 27.84 -17.44
CA ASN A 166 11.75 29.04 -17.70
C ASN A 166 10.87 30.24 -18.10
N GLN A 167 9.82 30.01 -18.89
CA GLN A 167 8.84 31.04 -19.24
C GLN A 167 8.01 31.46 -18.02
N ARG A 168 7.62 30.49 -17.18
CA ARG A 168 6.77 30.73 -16.00
C ARG A 168 7.53 31.40 -14.85
N PHE A 169 8.83 31.15 -14.75
CA PHE A 169 9.75 31.64 -13.74
C PHE A 169 11.02 32.19 -14.41
N PRO A 170 10.95 33.39 -15.02
CA PRO A 170 12.08 33.99 -15.72
C PRO A 170 13.28 34.20 -14.80
N GLU A 171 14.49 33.97 -15.33
CA GLU A 171 15.75 34.05 -14.58
C GLU A 171 15.92 35.39 -13.86
N GLU A 172 15.70 36.52 -14.55
CA GLU A 172 15.84 37.86 -13.96
C GLU A 172 14.91 38.07 -12.75
N GLU A 173 13.68 37.54 -12.81
CA GLU A 173 12.75 37.64 -11.68
C GLU A 173 13.15 36.71 -10.53
N MET A 174 13.62 35.50 -10.85
CA MET A 174 14.05 34.54 -9.83
C MET A 174 15.34 35.00 -9.15
N GLU A 175 16.27 35.63 -9.86
CA GLU A 175 17.46 36.26 -9.27
C GLU A 175 17.10 37.42 -8.34
N LYS A 176 16.16 38.29 -8.75
CA LYS A 176 15.65 39.36 -7.86
C LYS A 176 15.01 38.76 -6.61
N LEU A 177 14.23 37.69 -6.77
CA LEU A 177 13.59 36.99 -5.66
C LEU A 177 14.63 36.34 -4.75
N ALA A 178 15.62 35.63 -5.30
CA ALA A 178 16.70 34.97 -4.58
C ALA A 178 17.55 35.94 -3.74
N ASN A 179 17.65 37.20 -4.17
CA ASN A 179 18.36 38.26 -3.46
C ASN A 179 17.49 39.04 -2.45
N SER A 180 16.18 38.79 -2.43
CA SER A 180 15.27 39.44 -1.49
C SER A 180 15.30 38.77 -0.11
N LYS A 181 15.11 39.56 0.96
CA LYS A 181 15.09 39.02 2.34
C LYS A 181 13.98 37.97 2.58
N VAL A 182 12.90 38.04 1.81
CA VAL A 182 11.73 37.15 1.96
C VAL A 182 11.99 35.72 1.47
N SER A 183 13.04 35.50 0.66
CA SER A 183 13.47 34.17 0.18
C SER A 183 14.70 33.63 0.89
N LYS A 184 15.43 34.47 1.65
CA LYS A 184 16.65 34.05 2.35
C LYS A 184 16.28 33.19 3.56
N VAL A 185 16.82 31.96 3.57
CA VAL A 185 16.63 30.94 4.60
C VAL A 185 17.96 30.60 5.29
N PRO A 186 17.94 30.04 6.52
CA PRO A 186 19.16 29.72 7.26
C PRO A 186 19.92 28.51 6.73
N PHE A 187 19.26 27.62 5.98
CA PHE A 187 19.84 26.38 5.47
C PHE A 187 20.49 26.49 4.08
N ASP A 188 20.61 27.70 3.55
CA ASP A 188 21.12 28.03 2.20
C ASP A 188 22.64 28.35 2.22
N ALA A 189 23.42 27.58 2.97
CA ALA A 189 24.87 27.72 3.02
C ALA A 189 25.51 27.03 1.82
N GLN A 190 26.27 27.76 1.01
CA GLN A 190 26.90 27.21 -0.20
C GLN A 190 28.24 26.50 0.06
N ASP A 191 28.82 26.69 1.25
CA ASP A 191 30.08 26.07 1.66
C ASP A 191 30.23 26.07 3.19
N ASN A 192 31.35 25.55 3.68
CA ASN A 192 31.63 25.38 5.10
C ASN A 192 32.21 26.62 5.81
N ARG A 193 32.32 27.80 5.17
CA ARG A 193 32.88 29.01 5.82
C ARG A 193 32.05 29.48 7.02
N HIS A 194 30.77 29.13 7.04
CA HIS A 194 29.81 29.56 8.05
C HIS A 194 29.18 28.39 8.82
N THR A 195 29.70 27.16 8.63
CA THR A 195 29.26 25.98 9.38
C THR A 195 30.15 25.77 10.60
N LYS A 196 29.59 25.27 11.70
CA LYS A 196 30.35 24.84 12.90
C LYS A 196 30.86 23.43 12.72
N VAL A 197 30.03 22.58 12.15
CA VAL A 197 30.34 21.20 11.79
C VAL A 197 30.52 21.15 10.29
N ASN A 198 31.70 20.72 9.85
CA ASN A 198 31.97 20.55 8.42
C ASN A 198 31.04 19.48 7.82
N VAL A 199 30.39 19.85 6.71
CA VAL A 199 29.51 19.00 5.89
C VAL A 199 30.30 18.57 4.65
N ASN A 200 30.55 17.26 4.51
CA ASN A 200 31.35 16.74 3.39
C ASN A 200 30.64 16.95 2.04
N GLY A 201 31.36 17.53 1.08
CA GLY A 201 30.84 17.79 -0.27
C GLY A 201 29.96 19.04 -0.41
N LEU A 202 29.76 19.80 0.67
CA LEU A 202 29.03 21.07 0.62
C LEU A 202 29.74 22.08 -0.30
N SER A 203 29.04 22.47 -1.36
CA SER A 203 29.51 23.37 -2.40
C SER A 203 28.33 24.04 -3.11
N ALA A 204 28.58 25.08 -3.91
CA ALA A 204 27.56 25.71 -4.73
C ALA A 204 26.80 24.72 -5.63
N TYR A 205 27.44 23.62 -6.05
CA TYR A 205 26.81 22.58 -6.87
C TYR A 205 25.95 21.60 -6.08
N TYR A 206 26.27 21.32 -4.81
CA TYR A 206 25.65 20.22 -4.06
C TYR A 206 24.84 20.68 -2.85
N HIS A 207 24.92 21.95 -2.43
CA HIS A 207 24.24 22.40 -1.20
C HIS A 207 22.74 22.10 -1.20
N ARG A 208 22.05 22.24 -2.34
CA ARG A 208 20.62 21.91 -2.45
C ARG A 208 20.33 20.41 -2.32
N LEU A 209 21.23 19.54 -2.79
CA LEU A 209 21.08 18.10 -2.60
C LEU A 209 21.36 17.71 -1.14
N LEU A 210 22.39 18.29 -0.52
CA LEU A 210 22.84 17.91 0.81
C LEU A 210 21.98 18.52 1.92
N SER A 211 21.44 19.73 1.73
CA SER A 211 20.59 20.43 2.69
C SER A 211 19.12 20.08 2.45
N LEU A 212 18.51 19.37 3.40
CA LEU A 212 17.17 18.83 3.27
C LEU A 212 16.07 19.90 3.17
N GLY A 213 16.40 21.15 3.51
CA GLY A 213 15.52 22.29 3.31
C GLY A 213 15.22 22.60 1.83
N HIS A 214 16.06 22.17 0.89
CA HIS A 214 15.81 22.34 -0.55
C HIS A 214 15.05 21.15 -1.18
N ASP A 215 14.81 20.06 -0.45
CA ASP A 215 14.03 18.94 -0.97
C ASP A 215 12.55 19.35 -1.14
N PRO A 216 11.91 19.14 -2.31
CA PRO A 216 10.53 19.57 -2.55
C PRO A 216 9.48 19.03 -1.56
N LEU A 217 9.72 17.88 -0.93
CA LEU A 217 8.83 17.31 0.09
C LEU A 217 9.38 17.54 1.50
N LEU A 218 10.63 17.17 1.75
CA LEU A 218 11.19 17.27 3.10
C LEU A 218 11.38 18.72 3.52
N GLY A 219 11.62 19.65 2.60
CA GLY A 219 11.75 21.08 2.92
C GLY A 219 10.47 21.69 3.47
N LEU A 220 9.29 21.15 3.15
CA LEU A 220 8.01 21.59 3.76
C LEU A 220 7.90 21.23 5.25
N VAL A 221 8.72 20.31 5.74
CA VAL A 221 8.76 19.91 7.15
C VAL A 221 10.08 20.33 7.79
N ILE A 222 11.19 19.79 7.30
CA ILE A 222 12.54 20.03 7.81
C ILE A 222 12.99 21.46 7.51
N GLY A 223 12.78 21.95 6.28
CA GLY A 223 13.14 23.33 5.90
C GLY A 223 12.36 24.37 6.71
N VAL A 224 11.06 24.16 6.91
CA VAL A 224 10.23 25.00 7.80
C VAL A 224 10.75 24.95 9.24
N CYS A 225 11.07 23.76 9.76
CA CYS A 225 11.67 23.62 11.09
C CYS A 225 13.02 24.33 11.20
N ASP A 226 13.86 24.24 10.17
CA ASP A 226 15.17 24.91 10.10
C ASP A 226 15.00 26.44 10.04
N ILE A 227 14.01 26.96 9.32
CA ILE A 227 13.64 28.39 9.31
C ILE A 227 13.24 28.85 10.71
N LEU A 228 12.38 28.11 11.41
CA LEU A 228 11.91 28.48 12.76
C LEU A 228 13.05 28.49 13.78
N ASN A 229 14.01 27.57 13.63
CA ASN A 229 15.08 27.37 14.60
C ASN A 229 16.42 28.02 14.22
N GLY A 230 16.53 28.64 13.04
CA GLY A 230 17.79 29.19 12.54
C GLY A 230 18.85 28.11 12.28
N LYS A 231 18.42 26.94 11.83
CA LYS A 231 19.29 25.77 11.63
C LYS A 231 19.47 25.43 10.15
N MET A 232 20.41 24.52 9.92
CA MET A 232 20.61 23.84 8.65
C MET A 232 20.76 22.34 8.94
N THR A 233 19.85 21.54 8.38
CA THR A 233 19.84 20.09 8.47
C THR A 233 20.28 19.48 7.15
N THR A 234 21.37 18.70 7.20
CA THR A 234 22.04 18.13 6.03
C THR A 234 22.23 16.63 6.14
N ILE A 235 22.29 15.94 5.01
CA ILE A 235 22.88 14.61 4.84
C ILE A 235 24.04 14.78 3.86
N ASP A 236 25.26 14.69 4.38
CA ASP A 236 26.45 14.93 3.56
C ASP A 236 26.74 13.77 2.58
N LYS A 237 27.73 13.94 1.70
CA LYS A 237 28.04 12.93 0.67
C LYS A 237 28.37 11.54 1.22
N THR A 238 28.78 11.45 2.49
CA THR A 238 29.14 10.21 3.19
C THR A 238 27.99 9.62 4.01
N GLY A 239 26.80 10.22 3.92
CA GLY A 239 25.61 9.79 4.66
C GLY A 239 25.53 10.30 6.10
N LYS A 240 26.42 11.22 6.50
CA LYS A 240 26.39 11.79 7.84
C LYS A 240 25.29 12.84 7.94
N ILE A 241 24.39 12.64 8.90
CA ILE A 241 23.32 13.60 9.23
C ILE A 241 23.87 14.65 10.19
N VAL A 242 23.69 15.92 9.86
CA VAL A 242 24.09 17.05 10.71
C VAL A 242 22.98 18.10 10.72
N SER A 243 22.46 18.41 11.91
CA SER A 243 21.63 19.60 12.14
C SER A 243 22.38 20.57 13.03
N GLN A 244 22.67 21.77 12.51
CA GLN A 244 23.48 22.76 13.21
C GLN A 244 22.88 24.15 13.14
N PHE A 245 23.11 24.96 14.17
CA PHE A 245 22.68 26.35 14.21
C PHE A 245 23.60 27.24 13.37
N MET A 246 23.01 28.16 12.61
CA MET A 246 23.72 28.98 11.63
C MET A 246 23.84 30.43 12.12
N ASP A 247 24.92 30.74 12.85
CA ASP A 247 25.11 32.04 13.51
C ASP A 247 25.06 33.22 12.52
N ASN A 248 25.61 33.05 11.31
CA ASN A 248 25.65 34.11 10.29
C ASN A 248 24.32 34.31 9.55
N TYR A 249 23.30 33.50 9.86
CA TYR A 249 22.00 33.50 9.19
C TYR A 249 20.83 33.67 10.18
N THR A 250 21.11 34.15 11.40
CA THR A 250 20.09 34.31 12.44
C THR A 250 18.98 35.30 12.09
N ASP A 251 19.23 36.23 11.16
CA ASP A 251 18.26 37.19 10.65
C ASP A 251 17.33 36.61 9.57
N ARG A 252 17.57 35.36 9.14
CA ARG A 252 16.77 34.66 8.12
C ARG A 252 15.67 33.78 8.71
N LYS A 253 15.56 33.69 10.02
CA LYS A 253 14.52 32.93 10.72
C LYS A 253 13.15 33.60 10.61
N GLU A 254 12.10 32.82 10.85
CA GLU A 254 10.75 33.32 11.11
C GLU A 254 10.29 32.82 12.47
N SER A 255 9.43 33.58 13.15
CA SER A 255 8.88 33.16 14.46
C SER A 255 7.48 32.54 14.34
N ASP A 256 6.77 32.85 13.25
CA ASP A 256 5.45 32.31 12.95
C ASP A 256 5.57 31.16 11.93
N ILE A 257 4.78 30.11 12.13
CA ILE A 257 4.78 28.93 11.27
C ILE A 257 4.24 29.25 9.87
N PHE A 258 3.23 30.11 9.74
CA PHE A 258 2.71 30.49 8.42
C PHE A 258 3.72 31.34 7.66
N ALA A 259 4.39 32.28 8.34
CA ALA A 259 5.52 33.01 7.77
C ALA A 259 6.67 32.10 7.33
N ALA A 260 7.02 31.09 8.14
CA ALA A 260 8.05 30.10 7.78
C ALA A 260 7.67 29.26 6.55
N ILE A 261 6.42 28.79 6.48
CA ILE A 261 5.89 28.07 5.30
C ILE A 261 5.92 28.98 4.06
N ALA A 262 5.46 30.23 4.18
CA ALA A 262 5.49 31.18 3.06
C ALA A 262 6.91 31.44 2.57
N LYS A 263 7.86 31.67 3.50
CA LYS A 263 9.29 31.82 3.19
C LYS A 263 9.87 30.58 2.51
N GLN A 264 9.53 29.37 2.97
CA GLN A 264 9.95 28.12 2.34
C GLN A 264 9.46 28.01 0.89
N ILE A 265 8.19 28.32 0.63
CA ILE A 265 7.61 28.30 -0.72
C ILE A 265 8.28 29.34 -1.62
N ILE A 266 8.53 30.54 -1.10
CA ILE A 266 9.23 31.61 -1.83
C ILE A 266 10.67 31.20 -2.15
N HIS A 267 11.36 30.56 -1.21
CA HIS A 267 12.72 30.07 -1.40
C HIS A 267 12.79 28.98 -2.48
N PHE A 268 11.89 27.99 -2.43
CA PHE A 268 11.76 27.01 -3.51
C PHE A 268 11.56 27.68 -4.85
N LYS A 269 10.62 28.64 -4.93
CA LYS A 269 10.33 29.35 -6.17
C LYS A 269 11.59 30.00 -6.77
N SER A 270 12.44 30.63 -5.96
CA SER A 270 13.69 31.24 -6.45
C SER A 270 14.74 30.23 -6.92
N ASP A 271 14.67 28.97 -6.46
CA ASP A 271 15.65 27.94 -6.79
C ASP A 271 15.26 27.05 -7.99
N ILE A 272 13.98 27.03 -8.41
CA ILE A 272 13.45 26.11 -9.44
C ILE A 272 14.21 26.19 -10.77
N THR A 273 14.45 27.39 -11.31
CA THR A 273 15.06 27.59 -12.64
C THR A 273 16.56 27.93 -12.58
N THR A 274 17.21 27.70 -11.43
CA THR A 274 18.65 27.90 -11.31
C THR A 274 19.45 26.83 -12.05
N SER A 275 20.73 27.09 -12.32
CA SER A 275 21.60 26.16 -13.06
C SER A 275 21.74 24.78 -12.42
N MET A 276 21.68 24.72 -11.09
CA MET A 276 21.56 23.49 -10.30
C MET A 276 20.22 23.54 -9.58
N GLY A 277 19.13 23.20 -10.28
CA GLY A 277 17.77 23.30 -9.73
C GLY A 277 17.55 22.50 -8.45
N LEU A 278 16.34 22.59 -7.88
CA LEU A 278 15.95 21.78 -6.73
C LEU A 278 16.16 20.28 -7.04
N PRO A 279 16.58 19.46 -6.07
CA PRO A 279 16.66 18.01 -6.26
C PRO A 279 15.29 17.41 -6.56
N ALA A 280 15.26 16.21 -7.14
CA ALA A 280 14.03 15.43 -7.18
C ALA A 280 13.52 15.15 -5.76
N PRO A 281 12.20 15.00 -5.54
CA PRO A 281 11.66 14.70 -4.22
C PRO A 281 12.33 13.47 -3.58
N LEU A 282 12.74 13.60 -2.32
CA LEU A 282 13.42 12.59 -1.51
C LEU A 282 14.83 12.19 -2.00
N MET A 283 15.37 12.84 -3.03
CA MET A 283 16.66 12.47 -3.62
C MET A 283 17.82 12.58 -2.62
N GLY A 284 17.78 13.57 -1.72
CA GLY A 284 18.81 13.75 -0.69
C GLY A 284 18.91 12.58 0.31
N LEU A 285 17.84 11.80 0.49
CA LEU A 285 17.86 10.62 1.38
C LEU A 285 18.75 9.49 0.85
N PHE A 286 18.99 9.45 -0.47
CA PHE A 286 19.86 8.43 -1.06
C PHE A 286 21.32 8.56 -0.61
N ASN A 287 21.73 9.71 -0.06
CA ASN A 287 23.03 9.84 0.60
C ASN A 287 23.18 8.89 1.80
N LEU A 288 22.11 8.33 2.36
CA LEU A 288 22.19 7.30 3.41
C LEU A 288 22.57 5.91 2.86
N LEU A 289 22.43 5.68 1.55
CA LEU A 289 22.66 4.39 0.90
C LEU A 289 24.12 4.24 0.45
N GLN A 290 25.02 4.18 1.42
CA GLN A 290 26.48 4.08 1.24
C GLN A 290 26.95 2.64 0.91
N PHE A 291 26.16 1.90 0.14
CA PHE A 291 26.45 0.52 -0.26
C PHE A 291 26.09 0.30 -1.73
N GLY A 292 26.61 -0.79 -2.30
CA GLY A 292 26.52 -1.09 -3.72
C GLY A 292 27.90 -1.16 -4.36
N LYS A 293 27.96 -1.89 -5.49
CA LYS A 293 29.11 -1.93 -6.39
C LYS A 293 28.54 -1.89 -7.81
N ILE A 294 28.27 -0.68 -8.27
CA ILE A 294 27.51 -0.44 -9.51
C ILE A 294 28.45 0.16 -10.55
N GLY A 295 28.44 -0.43 -11.76
CA GLY A 295 29.26 0.02 -12.89
C GLY A 295 30.75 -0.29 -12.72
N ASP A 296 31.55 0.24 -13.64
CA ASP A 296 32.99 -0.02 -13.69
C ASP A 296 33.77 0.68 -12.55
N GLU A 297 33.16 1.68 -11.93
CA GLU A 297 33.74 2.44 -10.82
C GLU A 297 33.38 1.89 -9.43
N ASP A 298 32.69 0.73 -9.35
CA ASP A 298 32.25 0.11 -8.09
C ASP A 298 31.46 1.10 -7.18
N GLN A 299 30.71 2.01 -7.79
CA GLN A 299 30.02 3.09 -7.08
C GLN A 299 28.90 2.57 -6.18
N THR A 300 28.74 3.24 -5.03
CA THR A 300 27.58 3.07 -4.15
C THR A 300 26.33 3.72 -4.76
N ILE A 301 25.15 3.35 -4.23
CA ILE A 301 23.89 3.98 -4.65
C ILE A 301 23.92 5.51 -4.40
N ALA A 302 24.50 5.95 -3.28
CA ALA A 302 24.65 7.37 -2.96
C ALA A 302 25.48 8.11 -4.03
N GLU A 303 26.60 7.55 -4.47
CA GLU A 303 27.47 8.16 -5.49
C GLU A 303 26.79 8.25 -6.85
N ILE A 304 26.06 7.20 -7.26
CA ILE A 304 25.26 7.22 -8.49
C ILE A 304 24.24 8.37 -8.46
N VAL A 305 23.47 8.49 -7.37
CA VAL A 305 22.44 9.54 -7.26
C VAL A 305 23.06 10.94 -7.17
N GLN A 306 24.19 11.10 -6.50
CA GLN A 306 24.95 12.35 -6.50
C GLN A 306 25.41 12.73 -7.92
N GLY A 307 25.88 11.75 -8.69
CA GLY A 307 26.22 11.92 -10.11
C GLY A 307 25.01 12.32 -10.95
N MET A 308 23.87 11.63 -10.79
CA MET A 308 22.62 11.98 -11.48
C MET A 308 22.19 13.42 -11.17
N TYR A 309 22.20 13.85 -9.91
CA TYR A 309 21.87 15.24 -9.57
C TYR A 309 22.81 16.22 -10.28
N TYR A 310 24.11 15.92 -10.25
CA TYR A 310 25.12 16.73 -10.90
C TYR A 310 24.89 16.81 -12.41
N GLU A 311 24.51 15.73 -13.08
CA GLU A 311 24.22 15.70 -14.52
C GLU A 311 22.87 16.32 -14.92
N GLY A 312 22.07 16.78 -13.96
CA GLY A 312 20.85 17.54 -14.23
C GLY A 312 19.55 16.75 -14.09
N TYR A 313 19.57 15.63 -13.35
CA TYR A 313 18.35 14.98 -12.86
C TYR A 313 17.74 15.80 -11.70
N ASP A 314 17.32 17.03 -12.01
CA ASP A 314 16.69 17.99 -11.10
C ASP A 314 15.16 17.82 -11.03
N PHE A 315 14.50 18.65 -10.24
CA PHE A 315 13.04 18.66 -10.06
C PHE A 315 12.25 18.87 -11.37
N ILE A 316 12.77 19.69 -12.29
CA ILE A 316 12.12 19.94 -13.59
C ILE A 316 12.21 18.67 -14.45
N TYR A 317 13.36 18.00 -14.44
CA TYR A 317 13.54 16.74 -15.15
C TYR A 317 12.67 15.62 -14.53
N PHE A 318 12.60 15.54 -13.20
CA PHE A 318 11.65 14.66 -12.49
C PHE A 318 10.20 14.92 -12.93
N SER A 319 9.80 16.19 -13.04
CA SER A 319 8.46 16.57 -13.52
C SER A 319 8.21 16.12 -14.96
N SER A 320 9.26 16.10 -15.79
CA SER A 320 9.19 15.58 -17.17
C SER A 320 9.01 14.07 -17.19
N MET A 321 9.76 13.33 -16.36
CA MET A 321 9.62 11.87 -16.23
C MET A 321 8.23 11.46 -15.71
N ALA A 322 7.67 12.23 -14.78
CA ALA A 322 6.33 11.98 -14.25
C ALA A 322 5.23 11.99 -15.33
N ILE A 323 5.43 12.71 -16.45
CA ILE A 323 4.48 12.71 -17.57
C ILE A 323 4.36 11.33 -18.21
N SER A 324 5.48 10.60 -18.37
CA SER A 324 5.46 9.23 -18.88
C SER A 324 4.61 8.33 -17.97
N THR A 325 4.82 8.42 -16.65
CA THR A 325 4.02 7.69 -15.66
C THR A 325 2.53 8.04 -15.74
N MET A 326 2.18 9.33 -15.88
CA MET A 326 0.79 9.77 -16.01
C MET A 326 0.13 9.23 -17.30
N ILE A 327 0.86 9.21 -18.42
CA ILE A 327 0.35 8.65 -19.69
C ILE A 327 0.05 7.17 -19.54
N ILE A 328 0.97 6.41 -18.93
CA ILE A 328 0.82 4.96 -18.69
C ILE A 328 -0.39 4.69 -17.81
N GLU A 329 -0.55 5.43 -16.72
CA GLU A 329 -1.69 5.30 -15.81
C GLU A 329 -3.02 5.50 -16.53
N VAL A 330 -3.11 6.54 -17.37
CA VAL A 330 -4.31 6.80 -18.18
C VAL A 330 -4.57 5.65 -19.15
N ILE A 331 -3.55 5.12 -19.81
CA ILE A 331 -3.70 4.04 -20.79
C ILE A 331 -4.12 2.73 -20.13
N ILE A 332 -3.53 2.38 -18.98
CA ILE A 332 -3.93 1.20 -18.22
C ILE A 332 -5.39 1.33 -17.79
N ARG A 333 -5.79 2.49 -17.24
CA ARG A 333 -7.18 2.72 -16.82
C ARG A 333 -8.15 2.67 -17.98
N ILE A 334 -7.82 3.26 -19.14
CA ILE A 334 -8.65 3.20 -20.34
C ILE A 334 -8.73 1.77 -20.88
N GLY A 335 -7.61 1.05 -20.97
CA GLY A 335 -7.57 -0.33 -21.44
C GLY A 335 -8.44 -1.24 -20.56
N TYR A 336 -8.29 -1.12 -19.25
CA TYR A 336 -9.07 -1.87 -18.28
C TYR A 336 -10.56 -1.49 -18.31
N ALA A 337 -10.86 -0.19 -18.43
CA ALA A 337 -12.22 0.30 -18.61
C ALA A 337 -12.89 -0.31 -19.84
N LEU A 338 -12.21 -0.31 -21.00
CA LEU A 338 -12.72 -0.88 -22.24
C LEU A 338 -12.94 -2.39 -22.13
N LYS A 339 -12.02 -3.11 -21.48
CA LYS A 339 -12.17 -4.54 -21.17
C LYS A 339 -13.45 -4.80 -20.37
N LYS A 340 -13.66 -4.05 -19.28
CA LYS A 340 -14.84 -4.20 -18.41
C LYS A 340 -16.16 -3.88 -19.13
N ILE A 341 -16.16 -2.89 -20.02
CA ILE A 341 -17.32 -2.59 -20.86
C ILE A 341 -17.62 -3.76 -21.80
N ASN A 342 -16.59 -4.35 -22.42
CA ASN A 342 -16.75 -5.50 -23.30
C ASN A 342 -17.23 -6.76 -22.56
N GLU A 343 -16.90 -6.90 -21.28
CA GLU A 343 -17.43 -7.94 -20.38
C GLU A 343 -18.89 -7.67 -19.92
N GLY A 344 -19.49 -6.56 -20.31
CA GLY A 344 -20.89 -6.22 -20.00
C GLY A 344 -21.10 -5.37 -18.74
N HIS A 345 -20.04 -4.86 -18.12
CA HIS A 345 -20.16 -3.97 -16.96
C HIS A 345 -20.60 -2.56 -17.35
N SER A 346 -21.45 -1.93 -16.52
CA SER A 346 -21.90 -0.54 -16.73
C SER A 346 -20.78 0.48 -16.44
N ILE A 347 -20.72 1.54 -17.26
CA ILE A 347 -19.77 2.65 -17.13
C ILE A 347 -19.82 3.33 -15.75
N LYS A 348 -20.96 3.28 -15.05
CA LYS A 348 -21.10 3.86 -13.69
C LYS A 348 -20.20 3.19 -12.64
N ILE A 349 -19.78 1.93 -12.84
CA ILE A 349 -18.94 1.17 -11.91
C ILE A 349 -17.44 1.42 -12.17
N LEU A 350 -17.09 1.89 -13.38
CA LEU A 350 -15.69 2.06 -13.82
C LEU A 350 -14.91 3.15 -13.09
N PHE A 351 -15.58 4.22 -12.61
CA PHE A 351 -14.95 5.34 -11.93
C PHE A 351 -14.94 5.20 -10.39
N LEU A 352 -15.50 4.11 -9.86
CA LEU A 352 -15.62 3.87 -8.42
C LEU A 352 -14.45 3.07 -7.83
N PHE A 353 -13.59 2.48 -8.65
CA PHE A 353 -12.42 1.76 -8.16
C PHE A 353 -11.20 2.69 -8.09
N ARG A 354 -10.78 2.95 -6.85
CA ARG A 354 -9.59 3.68 -6.46
C ARG A 354 -8.52 2.71 -6.02
#